data_AF-A0A7C9DCL6-F1
#
_entry.id   AF-A0A7C9DCL6-F1
#
_cell.length_a   1.000
_cell.length_b   1.000
_cell.length_c   1.000
_cell.angle_alpha   90.00
_cell.angle_beta   90.00
_cell.angle_gamma   90.00
#
_symmetry.space_group_name_H-M   'P 1'
#
loop_
_entity.id
_entity.type
_entity.pdbx_description
1 polymer ?
#
loop_
_entity_poly.entity_id
_entity_poly.type
_entity_poly.pdbx_seq_one_letter_code
_entity_poly.pdbx_strand_id
1 'polypeptide(L)'
;GSKLEKALGDHFPEGERYFGFENFGNTCYCNSVLQVLYFCVPFREKLLEYYEKNKNHANPEENLLTCLADLFAQISLHKKKTGVIAPRRFVQKVRKENELFRGYMHQDAHEFLN
;
A
#
# COMPACT_ATOMS: atom_id res chain seq x y z
N GLY A 1 -1.72 -11.72 19.99
CA GLY A 1 -2.07 -11.42 18.61
C GLY A 1 -3.14 -10.35 18.50
N SER A 2 -3.24 -9.70 17.34
CA SER A 2 -4.32 -8.75 17.01
C SER A 2 -5.71 -9.41 17.07
N LYS A 3 -6.79 -8.61 17.02
CA LYS A 3 -8.16 -9.15 16.94
C LYS A 3 -8.31 -10.12 15.75
N LEU A 4 -7.68 -9.80 14.62
CA LEU A 4 -7.71 -10.63 13.41
C LEU A 4 -6.93 -11.94 13.61
N GLU A 5 -5.73 -11.89 14.19
CA GLU A 5 -4.96 -13.10 14.50
C GLU A 5 -5.70 -14.01 15.48
N LYS A 6 -6.42 -13.43 16.46
CA LYS A 6 -7.27 -14.18 17.38
C LYS A 6 -8.49 -14.78 16.70
N ALA A 7 -9.08 -14.07 15.74
CA ALA A 7 -10.28 -14.53 15.02
C ALA A 7 -9.97 -15.66 14.03
N LEU A 8 -8.81 -15.58 13.37
CA LEU A 8 -8.41 -16.57 12.37
C LEU A 8 -7.67 -17.77 12.99
N GLY A 9 -6.91 -17.57 14.08
CA GLY A 9 -6.20 -18.65 14.76
C GLY A 9 -5.35 -19.49 13.79
N ASP A 10 -5.59 -20.80 13.76
CA ASP A 10 -4.90 -21.75 12.89
C ASP A 10 -5.32 -21.64 11.42
N HIS A 11 -6.42 -20.95 11.11
CA HIS A 11 -6.87 -20.66 9.75
C HIS A 11 -6.23 -19.39 9.16
N PHE A 12 -5.27 -18.77 9.85
CA PHE A 12 -4.57 -17.62 9.32
C PHE A 12 -3.76 -18.02 8.08
N PRO A 13 -4.03 -17.47 6.88
CA PRO A 13 -3.39 -17.92 5.66
C PRO A 13 -1.86 -17.81 5.72
N GLU A 14 -1.18 -18.88 5.29
CA GLU A 14 0.28 -18.92 5.29
C GLU A 14 0.87 -17.91 4.30
N GLY A 15 1.96 -17.25 4.70
CA GLY A 15 2.62 -16.23 3.89
C GLY A 15 1.90 -14.87 3.84
N GLU A 16 0.62 -14.80 4.20
CA GLU A 16 -0.17 -13.58 4.12
C GLU A 16 0.06 -12.63 5.30
N ARG A 17 -0.17 -11.35 5.02
CA ARG A 17 -0.01 -10.25 5.98
C ARG A 17 -1.16 -9.26 5.79
N TYR A 18 -1.88 -8.99 6.87
CA TYR A 18 -3.04 -8.10 6.86
C TYR A 18 -2.73 -6.81 7.61
N PHE A 19 -2.48 -5.74 6.85
CA PHE A 19 -2.16 -4.43 7.38
C PHE A 19 -3.21 -3.40 6.95
N GLY A 20 -3.75 -2.67 7.92
CA GLY A 20 -4.55 -1.48 7.65
C GLY A 20 -3.66 -0.30 7.28
N PHE A 21 -4.27 0.76 6.74
CA PHE A 21 -3.58 2.01 6.44
C PHE A 21 -4.08 3.14 7.34
N GLU A 22 -3.17 3.95 7.88
CA GLU A 22 -3.53 5.20 8.56
C GLU A 22 -4.26 6.13 7.57
N ASN A 23 -5.28 6.83 8.06
CA ASN A 23 -5.99 7.86 7.30
C ASN A 23 -5.41 9.24 7.66
N PHE A 24 -5.06 10.04 6.65
CA PHE A 24 -4.44 11.36 6.83
C PHE A 24 -5.42 12.52 6.57
N GLY A 25 -6.68 12.34 6.96
CA GLY A 25 -7.77 13.26 6.67
C GLY A 25 -8.31 13.02 5.27
N ASN A 26 -9.51 12.44 5.19
CA ASN A 26 -10.22 12.13 3.95
C ASN A 26 -9.47 11.26 2.93
N THR A 27 -8.40 10.53 3.30
CA THR A 27 -7.64 9.66 2.38
C THR A 27 -8.15 8.23 2.32
N CYS A 28 -9.35 7.95 2.85
CA CYS A 28 -9.92 6.60 2.85
C CYS A 28 -10.18 6.05 1.44
N TYR A 29 -10.49 6.91 0.45
CA TYR A 29 -10.65 6.51 -0.95
C TYR A 29 -9.36 5.87 -1.51
N CYS A 30 -8.22 6.48 -1.21
CA CYS A 30 -6.89 5.97 -1.58
C CYS A 30 -6.60 4.67 -0.83
N ASN A 31 -6.83 4.64 0.49
CA ASN A 31 -6.59 3.45 1.31
C ASN A 31 -7.41 2.24 0.81
N SER A 32 -8.68 2.43 0.44
CA SER A 32 -9.50 1.33 -0.07
C SER A 32 -8.98 0.78 -1.41
N VAL A 33 -8.55 1.65 -2.33
CA VAL A 33 -8.00 1.22 -3.61
C VAL A 33 -6.67 0.50 -3.42
N LEU A 34 -5.79 1.00 -2.54
CA LEU A 34 -4.53 0.34 -2.21
C LEU A 34 -4.75 -1.07 -1.66
N GLN A 35 -5.78 -1.30 -0.83
CA GLN A 35 -6.12 -2.63 -0.32
C GLN A 35 -6.56 -3.56 -1.46
N VAL A 36 -7.44 -3.11 -2.35
CA VAL A 36 -7.88 -3.90 -3.51
C VAL A 36 -6.70 -4.27 -4.41
N LEU A 37 -5.81 -3.32 -4.71
CA LEU A 37 -4.61 -3.57 -5.50
C LEU A 37 -3.65 -4.55 -4.81
N TYR A 38 -3.49 -4.46 -3.48
CA TYR A 38 -2.64 -5.40 -2.73
C TYR A 38 -3.18 -6.84 -2.76
N PHE A 39 -4.49 -7.01 -2.64
CA PHE A 39 -5.12 -8.33 -2.68
C PHE A 39 -5.40 -8.85 -4.10
N CYS A 40 -5.16 -8.03 -5.13
CA CYS A 40 -5.00 -8.51 -6.49
C CYS A 40 -3.64 -9.21 -6.62
N VAL A 41 -3.59 -10.49 -6.28
CA VAL A 41 -2.34 -11.28 -6.19
C VAL A 41 -1.44 -11.14 -7.41
N PRO A 42 -1.93 -11.24 -8.67
CA PRO A 42 -1.07 -11.08 -9.84
C PRO A 42 -0.42 -9.68 -9.94
N PHE A 43 -1.15 -8.64 -9.54
CA PHE A 43 -0.63 -7.27 -9.51
C PHE A 43 0.44 -7.12 -8.42
N ARG A 44 0.14 -7.58 -7.20
CA ARG A 44 1.07 -7.55 -6.06
C ARG A 44 2.39 -8.26 -6.41
N GLU A 45 2.31 -9.46 -6.96
CA GLU A 45 3.50 -10.24 -7.33
C GLU A 45 4.37 -9.51 -8.36
N LYS A 46 3.76 -8.98 -9.42
CA LYS A 46 4.49 -8.21 -10.44
C LYS A 46 5.14 -6.95 -9.87
N LEU A 47 4.47 -6.27 -8.95
CA LEU A 47 5.02 -5.10 -8.31
C LEU A 47 6.17 -5.43 -7.35
N LEU A 48 6.11 -6.55 -6.63
CA LEU A 48 7.20 -7.02 -5.77
C LEU A 48 8.41 -7.49 -6.61
N GLU A 49 8.19 -8.14 -7.75
CA GLU A 49 9.26 -8.44 -8.72
C GLU A 49 9.94 -7.15 -9.21
N TYR A 50 9.15 -6.11 -9.51
CA TYR A 50 9.67 -4.79 -9.88
C TYR A 50 10.50 -4.18 -8.75
N TYR A 51 10.00 -4.22 -7.52
CA TYR A 51 10.75 -3.74 -6.34
C TYR A 51 12.12 -4.42 -6.21
N GLU A 52 12.15 -5.75 -6.25
CA GLU A 52 13.38 -6.53 -6.07
C GLU A 52 14.43 -6.25 -7.14
N LYS A 53 14.02 -5.99 -8.39
CA LYS A 53 14.93 -5.62 -9.48
C LYS A 53 15.53 -4.23 -9.30
N ASN A 54 14.81 -3.29 -8.67
CA ASN A 54 15.19 -1.89 -8.63
C ASN A 54 15.75 -1.42 -7.27
N LYS A 55 15.55 -2.18 -6.18
CA LYS A 55 15.94 -1.78 -4.82
C LYS A 55 17.42 -1.50 -4.60
N ASN A 56 18.29 -2.05 -5.45
CA ASN A 56 19.76 -1.90 -5.36
C ASN A 56 20.33 -0.82 -6.30
N HIS A 57 19.48 -0.13 -7.07
CA HIS A 57 19.95 0.93 -7.95
C HIS A 57 20.35 2.14 -7.09
N ALA A 58 21.51 2.74 -7.39
CA ALA A 58 22.08 3.80 -6.54
C ALA A 58 21.28 5.12 -6.56
N ASN A 59 20.30 5.28 -7.46
CA ASN A 59 19.37 6.40 -7.54
C ASN A 59 18.20 6.05 -8.48
N PRO A 60 17.22 5.23 -8.06
CA PRO A 60 15.99 5.10 -8.84
C PRO A 60 15.26 6.45 -8.82
N GLU A 61 14.87 6.94 -9.98
CA GLU A 61 14.01 8.12 -10.07
C GLU A 61 12.70 7.81 -9.33
N GLU A 62 12.43 8.58 -8.28
CA GLU A 62 11.22 8.38 -7.48
C GLU A 62 9.99 8.79 -8.28
N ASN A 63 9.06 7.86 -8.45
CA ASN A 63 7.75 8.05 -9.08
C ASN A 63 6.65 7.32 -8.27
N LEU A 64 5.38 7.46 -8.67
CA LEU A 64 4.27 6.77 -8.01
C LEU A 64 4.45 5.25 -7.94
N LEU A 65 4.93 4.63 -9.01
CA LEU A 65 5.13 3.18 -9.06
C LEU A 65 6.19 2.72 -8.05
N THR A 66 7.32 3.42 -7.94
CA THR A 66 8.34 3.12 -6.92
C THR A 66 7.81 3.29 -5.50
N CYS A 67 7.02 4.34 -5.24
CA CYS A 67 6.39 4.56 -3.93
C CYS A 67 5.38 3.45 -3.58
N LEU A 68 4.60 3.00 -4.56
CA LEU A 68 3.65 1.89 -4.38
C LEU A 68 4.39 0.57 -4.13
N ALA A 69 5.45 0.31 -4.89
CA ALA A 69 6.27 -0.89 -4.75
C ALA A 69 6.90 -0.95 -3.35
N ASP A 70 7.48 0.15 -2.87
CA ASP A 70 8.02 0.27 -1.52
C ASP A 70 6.94 0.03 -0.45
N LEU A 71 5.73 0.56 -0.64
CA LEU A 71 4.62 0.36 0.28
C LEU A 71 4.19 -1.11 0.34
N PHE A 72 4.08 -1.78 -0.80
CA PHE A 72 3.68 -3.19 -0.86
C PHE A 72 4.78 -4.11 -0.33
N ALA A 73 6.06 -3.77 -0.55
CA ALA A 73 7.19 -4.45 0.04
C ALA A 73 7.19 -4.31 1.57
N GLN A 74 6.89 -3.12 2.11
CA GLN A 74 6.76 -2.93 3.56
C GLN A 74 5.72 -3.84 4.21
N ILE A 75 4.58 -4.08 3.54
CA ILE A 75 3.58 -5.06 4.00
C ILE A 75 4.15 -6.46 3.89
N SER A 76 4.60 -6.85 2.70
CA SER A 76 4.94 -8.25 2.37
C SER A 76 6.16 -8.77 3.10
N LEU A 77 7.10 -7.89 3.44
CA LEU A 77 8.33 -8.21 4.18
C LEU A 77 8.20 -7.99 5.68
N HIS A 78 7.04 -7.54 6.17
CA HIS A 78 6.88 -7.21 7.57
C HIS A 78 7.08 -8.43 8.48
N LYS A 79 7.65 -8.25 9.69
CA LYS A 79 7.86 -9.37 10.63
C LYS A 79 6.56 -9.86 11.26
N LYS A 80 5.66 -8.93 11.60
CA LYS A 80 4.33 -9.24 12.15
C LYS A 80 3.36 -9.60 11.03
N LYS A 81 2.42 -10.49 11.32
CA LYS A 81 1.33 -10.89 10.41
C LYS A 81 0.24 -9.83 10.28
N THR A 82 0.08 -8.98 11.29
CA THR A 82 -0.94 -7.93 11.29
C THR A 82 -0.42 -6.61 11.86
N GLY A 83 -1.06 -5.51 11.46
CA GLY A 83 -0.73 -4.18 11.97
C GLY A 83 -1.36 -3.05 11.17
N VAL A 84 -0.76 -1.87 11.30
CA VAL A 84 -1.13 -0.65 10.56
C VAL A 84 0.13 -0.03 9.98
N ILE A 85 0.07 0.43 8.73
CA ILE A 85 1.14 1.16 8.05
C ILE A 85 0.65 2.56 7.71
N ALA A 86 1.55 3.54 7.82
CA ALA A 86 1.31 4.91 7.42
C ALA A 86 1.77 5.12 5.96
N PRO A 87 0.89 5.23 4.94
CA PRO A 87 1.31 5.35 3.54
C PRO A 87 1.79 6.77 3.17
N ARG A 88 2.55 7.43 4.06
CA ARG A 88 2.91 8.86 3.96
C ARG A 88 3.60 9.20 2.65
N ARG A 89 4.62 8.42 2.29
CA ARG A 89 5.44 8.66 1.08
C ARG A 89 4.61 8.56 -0.19
N PHE A 90 3.78 7.52 -0.30
CA PHE A 90 2.89 7.34 -1.44
C PHE A 90 1.83 8.46 -1.53
N VAL A 91 1.17 8.80 -0.42
CA VAL A 91 0.16 9.89 -0.39
C VAL A 91 0.77 11.24 -0.74
N GLN A 92 1.98 11.54 -0.24
CA GLN A 92 2.71 12.76 -0.59
C GLN A 92 3.04 12.82 -2.09
N LYS A 93 3.44 11.69 -2.68
CA LYS A 93 3.74 11.60 -4.11
C LYS A 93 2.49 11.83 -4.96
N VAL A 94 1.35 11.22 -4.60
CA VAL A 94 0.04 11.45 -5.26
C VAL A 94 -0.32 12.94 -5.24
N ARG A 95 -0.24 13.58 -4.06
CA ARG A 95 -0.53 15.02 -3.90
C ARG A 95 0.38 15.93 -4.73
N LYS A 96 1.64 15.51 -4.92
CA LYS A 96 2.63 16.24 -5.70
C LYS A 96 2.35 16.13 -7.20
N GLU A 97 2.05 14.93 -7.69
CA GLU A 97 1.95 14.62 -9.12
C GLU A 97 0.55 14.81 -9.71
N ASN A 98 -0.50 14.79 -8.88
CA ASN A 98 -1.87 14.97 -9.35
C ASN A 98 -2.59 16.09 -8.59
N GLU A 99 -2.92 17.17 -9.31
CA GLU A 99 -3.52 18.37 -8.73
C GLU A 99 -4.90 18.10 -8.12
N LEU A 100 -5.68 17.18 -8.68
CA LEU A 100 -7.00 16.80 -8.18
C LEU A 100 -6.93 16.27 -6.74
N PHE A 101 -5.83 15.57 -6.42
CA PHE A 101 -5.63 14.93 -5.12
C PHE A 101 -4.77 15.74 -4.15
N ARG A 102 -4.31 16.95 -4.52
CA ARG A 102 -3.41 17.77 -3.70
C ARG A 102 -4.04 18.25 -2.38
N GLY A 103 -5.35 18.43 -2.37
CA GLY A 103 -6.10 18.93 -1.22
C GLY A 103 -6.32 17.92 -0.09
N TYR A 104 -7.10 18.34 0.91
CA TYR A 104 -7.53 17.52 2.06
C TYR A 104 -9.01 17.12 1.96
N MET A 105 -9.64 17.36 0.81
CA MET A 105 -11.03 16.98 0.57
C MET A 105 -11.14 15.48 0.31
N HIS A 106 -12.32 14.93 0.56
CA HIS A 106 -12.64 13.56 0.12
C HIS A 106 -12.76 13.53 -1.41
N GLN A 107 -12.39 12.40 -2.00
CA GLN A 107 -12.24 12.23 -3.44
C GLN A 107 -12.87 10.91 -3.86
N ASP A 108 -13.19 10.79 -5.14
CA ASP A 108 -13.74 9.58 -5.72
C ASP A 108 -12.65 8.49 -5.86
N ALA A 109 -12.94 7.29 -5.35
CA ALA A 109 -12.01 6.15 -5.42
C ALA A 109 -11.80 5.63 -6.85
N HIS A 110 -12.81 5.75 -7.71
CA HIS A 110 -12.70 5.40 -9.12
C HIS A 110 -11.82 6.40 -9.87
N GLU A 111 -11.96 7.70 -9.61
CA GLU A 111 -11.03 8.71 -10.17
C GLU A 111 -9.59 8.51 -9.70
N PHE A 112 -9.40 8.04 -8.46
CA PHE A 112 -8.06 7.72 -7.96
C PHE A 112 -7.44 6.47 -8.61
N LEU A 113 -8.25 5.50 -9.03
CA LEU A 113 -7.77 4.27 -9.64
C LEU A 113 -7.39 4.46 -11.13
N ASN A 114 -8.11 5.33 -11.85
CA ASN A 114 -7.91 5.59 -13.28
C ASN A 114 -6.65 6.42 -13.57
#